data_AF-A0A932MJI6-F1
#
_entry.id   AF-A0A932MJI6-F1
#
_cell.length_a   1.000
_cell.length_b   1.000
_cell.length_c   1.000
_cell.angle_alpha   90.00
_cell.angle_beta   90.00
_cell.angle_gamma   90.00
#
_symmetry.space_group_name_H-M   'P 1'
#
loop_
_entity.id
_entity.type
_entity.pdbx_description
1 polymer ?
#
loop_
_entity_poly.entity_id
_entity_poly.type
_entity_poly.pdbx_seq_one_letter_code
_entity_poly.pdbx_strand_id
1 'polypeptide(L)'
;MLKNNAIANRLKEFGQSKFGTDHGWKKQFADALGVTTQHLDRYLSAASQPGNKMYTRLIHLGCDIQWLLTGIPSKDLESITMAEKEILLTLRKSGIDTLEKVRYLLNTEHLASDIAAAAVKEIKSRWPGKGRARKKS
;
A
#
# COMPACT_ATOMS: atom_id res chain seq x y z
N MET A 1 17.44 3.72 -1.05
CA MET A 1 18.12 3.78 0.28
C MET A 1 17.28 4.42 1.39
N LEU A 2 16.28 5.27 1.11
CA LEU A 2 15.45 5.94 2.15
C LEU A 2 14.55 5.02 3.00
N LYS A 3 14.02 3.93 2.43
CA LYS A 3 13.07 3.03 3.12
C LYS A 3 13.67 2.26 4.32
N ASN A 4 14.96 1.92 4.26
CA ASN A 4 15.60 1.13 5.32
C ASN A 4 15.82 1.96 6.59
N ASN A 5 16.06 3.26 6.45
CA ASN A 5 16.23 4.16 7.60
C ASN A 5 14.93 4.30 8.41
N ALA A 6 13.78 4.37 7.74
CA ALA A 6 12.50 4.46 8.43
C ALA A 6 12.21 3.20 9.27
N ILE A 7 12.46 2.01 8.71
CA ILE A 7 12.30 0.74 9.42
C ILE A 7 13.30 0.64 10.58
N ALA A 8 14.56 1.02 10.36
CA ALA A 8 15.59 1.00 11.40
C ALA A 8 15.25 1.93 12.57
N ASN A 9 14.71 3.12 12.29
CA ASN A 9 14.27 4.06 13.32
C ASN A 9 13.08 3.52 14.11
N ARG A 10 12.05 3.01 13.45
CA ARG A 10 10.92 2.35 14.14
C ARG A 10 11.34 1.12 14.93
N LEU A 11 12.32 0.37 14.44
CA LEU A 11 12.88 -0.77 15.18
C LEU A 11 13.61 -0.32 16.45
N LYS A 12 14.33 0.81 16.41
CA LYS A 12 14.92 1.44 17.60
C LYS A 12 13.83 1.91 18.56
N GLU A 13 12.83 2.63 18.05
CA GLU A 13 11.69 3.12 18.84
C GLU A 13 11.00 1.97 19.58
N PHE A 14 10.72 0.86 18.89
CA PHE A 14 10.14 -0.33 19.52
C PHE A 14 11.04 -0.96 20.59
N GLY A 15 12.34 -1.10 20.29
CA GLY A 15 13.31 -1.63 21.25
C GLY A 15 13.39 -0.75 22.49
N GLN A 16 13.48 0.57 22.31
CA GLN A 16 13.58 1.53 23.40
C GLN A 16 12.28 1.65 24.19
N SER A 17 11.11 1.57 23.56
CA SER A 17 9.83 1.58 24.27
C SER A 17 9.65 0.36 25.16
N LYS A 18 10.27 -0.77 24.81
CA LYS A 18 10.12 -2.05 25.53
C LYS A 18 11.20 -2.26 26.60
N PHE A 19 12.44 -1.82 26.34
CA PHE A 19 13.61 -2.09 27.19
C PHE A 19 14.22 -0.82 27.80
N GLY A 20 13.60 0.35 27.59
CA GLY A 20 14.11 1.65 28.04
C GLY A 20 15.19 2.24 27.14
N THR A 21 15.67 3.42 27.49
CA THR A 21 16.72 4.16 26.76
C THR A 21 18.10 4.06 27.39
N ASP A 22 18.21 3.37 28.52
CA ASP A 22 19.44 3.28 29.30
C ASP A 22 20.54 2.47 28.61
N HIS A 23 21.77 2.66 29.06
CA HIS A 23 22.91 1.88 28.58
C HIS A 23 22.65 0.38 28.79
N GLY A 24 22.47 -0.36 27.68
CA GLY A 24 22.21 -1.79 27.70
C GLY A 24 20.91 -2.24 27.03
N TRP A 25 20.01 -1.31 26.65
CA TRP A 25 18.74 -1.66 25.99
C TRP A 25 18.95 -2.52 24.74
N LYS A 26 20.00 -2.26 23.95
CA LYS A 26 20.35 -3.06 22.77
C LYS A 26 20.70 -4.50 23.11
N LYS A 27 21.39 -4.72 24.23
CA LYS A 27 21.77 -6.06 24.70
C LYS A 27 20.52 -6.81 25.13
N GLN A 28 19.68 -6.19 25.96
CA GLN A 28 18.41 -6.78 26.39
C GLN A 28 17.50 -7.09 25.20
N PHE A 29 17.46 -6.18 24.21
CA PHE A 29 16.68 -6.40 22.99
C PHE A 29 17.23 -7.55 22.14
N ALA A 30 18.54 -7.65 21.98
CA ALA A 30 19.18 -8.75 21.27
C ALA A 30 18.95 -10.10 21.97
N ASP A 31 19.09 -10.13 23.30
CA ASP A 31 18.85 -11.30 24.14
C ASP A 31 17.38 -11.75 24.03
N ALA A 32 16.43 -10.83 24.11
CA ALA A 32 15.01 -11.11 23.95
C ALA A 32 14.64 -11.63 22.55
N LEU A 33 15.36 -11.18 21.52
CA LEU A 33 15.22 -11.67 20.14
C LEU A 33 15.99 -12.98 19.88
N GLY A 34 16.80 -13.46 20.83
CA GLY A 34 17.69 -14.60 20.66
C GLY A 34 18.73 -14.38 19.54
N VAL A 35 19.29 -13.18 19.44
CA VAL A 35 20.36 -12.82 18.49
C VAL A 35 21.54 -12.16 19.21
N THR A 36 22.67 -12.08 18.53
CA THR A 36 23.78 -11.25 19.00
C THR A 36 23.50 -9.76 18.77
N THR A 37 24.08 -8.89 19.60
CA THR A 37 24.00 -7.43 19.43
C THR A 37 24.51 -6.96 18.07
N GLN A 38 25.59 -7.58 17.56
CA GLN A 38 26.12 -7.31 16.22
C GLN A 38 25.11 -7.61 15.12
N HIS A 39 24.37 -8.72 15.25
CA HIS A 39 23.33 -9.06 14.28
C HIS A 39 22.16 -8.07 14.36
N LEU A 40 21.74 -7.67 15.56
CA LEU A 40 20.72 -6.65 15.76
C LEU A 40 21.15 -5.29 15.18
N ASP A 41 22.40 -4.88 15.40
CA ASP A 41 22.92 -3.59 14.95
C ASP A 41 22.90 -3.44 13.41
N ARG A 42 22.98 -4.54 12.65
CA ARG A 42 22.79 -4.50 11.18
C ARG A 42 21.41 -3.98 10.77
N TYR A 43 20.38 -4.27 11.57
CA TYR A 43 19.02 -3.79 11.31
C TYR A 43 18.84 -2.37 11.85
N LEU A 44 19.38 -2.07 13.03
CA LEU A 44 19.31 -0.72 13.63
C LEU A 44 20.11 0.33 12.85
N SER A 45 21.14 -0.08 12.11
CA SER A 45 21.94 0.80 11.24
C SER A 45 21.40 0.89 9.80
N ALA A 46 20.25 0.28 9.52
CA ALA A 46 19.66 0.19 8.17
C ALA A 46 20.55 -0.54 7.12
N ALA A 47 21.62 -1.20 7.56
CA ALA A 47 22.53 -1.97 6.70
C ALA A 47 21.85 -3.23 6.11
N SER A 48 20.84 -3.77 6.78
CA SER A 48 20.00 -4.87 6.28
C SER A 48 18.56 -4.68 6.69
N GLN A 49 17.62 -5.20 5.90
CA GLN A 49 16.23 -5.35 6.34
C GLN A 49 16.06 -6.68 7.09
N PRO A 50 15.23 -6.71 8.16
CA PRO A 50 14.83 -7.96 8.80
C PRO A 50 14.19 -8.91 7.80
N GLY A 51 14.56 -10.19 7.83
CA GLY A 51 13.87 -11.24 7.08
C GLY A 51 12.77 -11.92 7.90
N ASN A 52 12.05 -12.86 7.29
CA ASN A 52 10.92 -13.58 7.91
C ASN A 52 11.22 -14.10 9.33
N LYS A 53 12.38 -14.73 9.54
CA LYS A 53 12.77 -15.24 10.88
C LYS A 53 12.87 -14.14 11.94
N MET A 54 13.35 -12.96 11.56
CA MET A 54 13.45 -11.82 12.47
C MET A 54 12.07 -11.21 12.72
N TYR A 55 11.22 -11.11 11.69
CA TYR A 55 9.83 -10.66 11.87
C TYR A 55 9.06 -11.57 12.83
N THR A 56 9.19 -12.89 12.72
CA THR A 56 8.56 -13.83 13.67
C THR A 56 8.99 -13.56 15.11
N ARG A 57 10.29 -13.30 15.34
CA ARG A 57 10.82 -12.98 16.68
C ARG A 57 10.27 -11.65 17.19
N LEU A 58 10.19 -10.65 16.34
CA LEU A 58 9.61 -9.34 16.67
C LEU A 58 8.12 -9.46 17.01
N ILE A 59 7.36 -10.26 16.26
CA ILE A 59 5.94 -10.56 16.56
C ILE A 59 5.81 -11.20 17.94
N HIS A 60 6.63 -12.21 18.26
CA HIS A 60 6.60 -12.85 19.58
C HIS A 60 6.96 -11.88 20.72
N LEU A 61 7.77 -10.84 20.44
CA LEU A 61 8.01 -9.75 21.38
C LEU A 61 6.90 -8.70 21.41
N GLY A 62 5.81 -8.87 20.66
CA GLY A 62 4.69 -7.94 20.62
C GLY A 62 4.89 -6.73 19.70
N CYS A 63 5.79 -6.83 18.72
CA CYS A 63 5.96 -5.79 17.71
C CYS A 63 4.82 -5.84 16.69
N ASP A 64 4.18 -4.70 16.45
CA ASP A 64 3.30 -4.51 15.30
C ASP A 64 4.15 -4.39 14.03
N ILE A 65 4.21 -5.49 13.26
CA ILE A 65 4.98 -5.54 12.02
C ILE A 65 4.41 -4.60 10.95
N GLN A 66 3.08 -4.38 10.95
CA GLN A 66 2.46 -3.48 10.00
C GLN A 66 2.93 -2.05 10.25
N TRP A 67 2.92 -1.61 11.50
CA TRP A 67 3.50 -0.34 11.91
C TRP A 67 5.00 -0.26 11.61
N LEU A 68 5.77 -1.31 11.91
CA LEU A 68 7.22 -1.33 11.64
C LEU A 68 7.53 -1.07 10.16
N LEU A 69 6.75 -1.67 9.25
CA LEU A 69 6.98 -1.58 7.81
C LEU A 69 6.42 -0.29 7.20
N THR A 70 5.24 0.14 7.64
CA THR A 70 4.48 1.22 6.99
C THR A 70 4.52 2.53 7.76
N GLY A 71 4.78 2.49 9.06
CA GLY A 71 4.58 3.61 9.98
C GLY A 71 3.13 3.80 10.44
N ILE A 72 2.21 2.95 9.97
CA ILE A 72 0.78 3.03 10.27
C ILE A 72 0.41 1.88 11.22
N PRO A 73 -0.12 2.17 12.42
CA PRO A 73 -0.62 1.15 13.35
C PRO A 73 -1.63 0.21 12.68
N SER A 74 -1.52 -1.08 12.98
CA SER A 74 -2.48 -2.11 12.51
C SER A 74 -3.92 -1.76 12.88
N LYS A 75 -4.17 -1.27 14.10
CA LYS A 75 -5.48 -0.78 14.55
C LYS A 75 -6.09 0.32 13.65
N ASP A 76 -5.25 1.16 13.05
CA ASP A 76 -5.71 2.25 12.19
C ASP A 76 -6.07 1.72 10.79
N LEU A 77 -5.50 0.57 10.39
CA LEU A 77 -5.86 -0.18 9.19
C LEU A 77 -7.05 -1.14 9.40
N GLU A 78 -7.28 -1.58 10.63
CA GLU A 78 -8.47 -2.37 11.01
C GLU A 78 -9.75 -1.54 10.95
N SER A 79 -9.64 -0.20 10.93
CA SER A 79 -10.77 0.70 10.68
C SER A 79 -11.37 0.57 9.27
N ILE A 80 -10.70 -0.15 8.36
CA ILE A 80 -11.26 -0.49 7.06
C ILE A 80 -12.32 -1.58 7.26
N THR A 81 -13.57 -1.14 7.25
CA THR A 81 -14.77 -1.97 7.32
C THR A 81 -14.77 -3.03 6.23
N MET A 82 -15.53 -4.12 6.44
CA MET A 82 -15.71 -5.15 5.40
C MET A 82 -16.27 -4.57 4.10
N ALA A 83 -17.12 -3.55 4.20
CA ALA A 83 -17.65 -2.82 3.05
C ALA A 83 -16.53 -2.11 2.26
N GLU A 84 -15.60 -1.44 2.93
CA GLU A 84 -14.46 -0.80 2.25
C GLU A 84 -13.52 -1.82 1.62
N LYS A 85 -13.32 -3.00 2.25
CA LYS A 85 -12.57 -4.10 1.65
C LYS A 85 -13.24 -4.62 0.37
N GLU A 86 -14.56 -4.72 0.38
CA GLU A 86 -15.35 -5.16 -0.78
C GLU A 86 -15.27 -4.13 -1.92
N ILE A 87 -15.34 -2.83 -1.60
CA ILE A 87 -15.13 -1.75 -2.56
C ILE A 87 -13.73 -1.86 -3.19
N LEU A 88 -12.68 -2.02 -2.39
CA LEU A 88 -11.31 -2.16 -2.88
C LEU A 88 -11.13 -3.40 -3.77
N LEU A 89 -11.74 -4.54 -3.40
CA LEU A 89 -11.74 -5.76 -4.21
C LEU A 89 -12.45 -5.53 -5.55
N THR A 90 -13.58 -4.84 -5.54
CA THR A 90 -14.37 -4.53 -6.73
C THR A 90 -13.61 -3.60 -7.67
N LEU A 91 -13.02 -2.52 -7.13
CA LEU A 91 -12.18 -1.60 -7.91
C LEU A 91 -11.01 -2.32 -8.57
N ARG A 92 -10.31 -3.19 -7.83
CA ARG A 92 -9.20 -3.99 -8.38
C ARG A 92 -9.66 -4.94 -9.46
N LYS A 93 -10.79 -5.64 -9.29
CA LYS A 93 -11.36 -6.53 -10.33
C LYS A 93 -11.69 -5.77 -11.61
N SER A 94 -12.10 -4.50 -11.49
CA SER A 94 -12.35 -3.60 -12.61
C SER A 94 -11.08 -2.92 -13.17
N GLY A 95 -9.88 -3.32 -12.72
CA GLY A 95 -8.60 -2.77 -13.19
C GLY A 95 -8.25 -1.38 -12.63
N ILE A 96 -8.98 -0.93 -11.60
CA ILE A 96 -8.76 0.34 -10.90
C ILE A 96 -7.88 0.05 -9.68
N ASP A 97 -6.58 0.16 -9.89
CA ASP A 97 -5.53 -0.19 -8.93
C ASP A 97 -4.61 1.01 -8.58
N THR A 98 -4.82 2.16 -9.21
CA THR A 98 -4.08 3.40 -8.93
C THR A 98 -5.01 4.52 -8.47
N LEU A 99 -4.45 5.43 -7.68
CA LEU A 99 -5.18 6.61 -7.19
C LEU A 99 -5.67 7.51 -8.33
N GLU A 100 -4.90 7.59 -9.42
CA GLU A 100 -5.25 8.35 -10.62
C GLU A 100 -6.50 7.78 -11.30
N LYS A 101 -6.60 6.46 -11.43
CA LYS A 101 -7.78 5.80 -12.00
C LYS A 101 -9.01 5.98 -11.10
N VAL A 102 -8.84 5.94 -9.78
CA VAL A 102 -9.93 6.23 -8.83
C VAL A 102 -10.41 7.68 -8.98
N ARG A 103 -9.47 8.65 -9.05
CA ARG A 103 -9.82 10.06 -9.27
C ARG A 103 -10.51 10.26 -10.61
N TYR A 104 -10.06 9.58 -11.65
CA TYR A 104 -10.68 9.63 -12.98
C TYR A 104 -12.14 9.11 -12.93
N LEU A 105 -12.37 7.95 -12.30
CA LEU A 105 -13.71 7.37 -12.14
C LEU A 105 -14.67 8.30 -11.37
N LEU A 106 -14.18 8.93 -10.30
CA LEU A 106 -14.98 9.78 -9.43
C LEU A 106 -15.19 11.20 -9.99
N ASN A 107 -14.51 11.55 -11.08
CA ASN A 107 -14.71 12.83 -11.74
C ASN A 107 -15.88 12.75 -12.73
N THR A 108 -16.96 13.44 -12.39
CA THR A 108 -18.22 13.47 -13.15
C THR A 108 -18.08 14.09 -14.54
N GLU A 109 -17.11 14.97 -14.75
CA GLU A 109 -16.86 15.59 -16.06
C GLU A 109 -16.31 14.58 -17.07
N HIS A 110 -15.43 13.67 -16.61
CA HIS A 110 -14.89 12.61 -17.47
C HIS A 110 -15.94 11.53 -17.77
N LEU A 111 -16.79 11.20 -16.79
CA LEU A 111 -17.88 10.23 -16.99
C LEU A 111 -18.85 10.67 -18.10
N ALA A 112 -19.23 11.95 -18.12
CA ALA A 112 -20.10 12.49 -19.16
C ALA A 112 -19.45 12.41 -20.56
N SER A 113 -18.16 12.73 -20.65
CA SER A 113 -17.39 12.62 -21.90
C SER A 113 -17.29 11.18 -22.40
N ASP A 114 -17.03 10.22 -21.51
CA ASP A 114 -16.88 8.81 -21.87
C ASP A 114 -18.22 8.19 -22.31
N ILE A 115 -19.33 8.56 -21.65
CA ILE A 115 -20.68 8.14 -22.06
C ILE A 115 -21.02 8.71 -23.44
N ALA A 116 -20.71 10.00 -23.69
CA ALA A 116 -20.93 10.62 -24.98
C ALA A 116 -20.11 9.93 -26.09
N ALA A 117 -18.83 9.63 -25.82
CA ALA A 117 -17.97 8.92 -26.77
C ALA A 117 -18.46 7.50 -27.07
N ALA A 118 -18.91 6.77 -26.05
CA ALA A 118 -19.49 5.43 -26.21
C ALA A 118 -20.79 5.46 -27.02
N ALA A 119 -21.68 6.42 -26.73
CA ALA A 119 -22.93 6.59 -27.48
C ALA A 119 -22.68 6.94 -28.96
N VAL A 120 -21.72 7.82 -29.24
CA VAL A 120 -21.32 8.16 -30.62
C VAL A 120 -20.75 6.95 -31.36
N LYS A 121 -19.94 6.12 -30.69
CA LYS A 121 -19.39 4.90 -31.27
C LYS A 121 -20.48 3.89 -31.62
N GLU A 122 -21.45 3.70 -30.72
CA GLU A 122 -22.59 2.82 -30.94
C GLU A 122 -23.49 3.31 -32.10
N ILE A 123 -23.79 4.61 -32.15
CA ILE A 123 -24.58 5.21 -33.24
C ILE A 123 -23.87 5.03 -34.59
N LYS A 124 -22.56 5.26 -34.66
CA LYS A 124 -21.76 5.07 -35.90
C LYS A 124 -21.69 3.61 -36.33
N SER A 125 -21.59 2.68 -35.37
CA SER A 125 -21.59 1.23 -35.63
C SER A 125 -22.93 0.75 -36.18
N ARG A 126 -24.02 1.29 -35.64
CA ARG A 126 -25.39 0.84 -35.89
C ARG A 126 -26.07 1.55 -37.07
N TRP A 127 -25.60 2.74 -37.42
CA TRP A 127 -26.00 3.48 -38.62
C TRP A 127 -24.79 4.08 -39.35
N PRO A 128 -23.98 3.24 -40.04
CA PRO A 128 -22.95 3.74 -40.93
C PRO A 128 -23.65 4.50 -42.06
N GLY A 129 -23.43 5.81 -42.16
CA GLY A 129 -24.26 6.74 -42.92
C GLY A 129 -24.67 6.24 -44.32
N LYS A 130 -25.97 6.30 -44.62
CA LYS A 130 -26.46 6.21 -46.00
C LYS A 130 -25.94 7.43 -46.78
N GLY A 131 -24.85 7.24 -47.52
CA GLY A 131 -24.38 8.21 -48.51
C GLY A 131 -25.51 8.50 -49.50
N ARG A 132 -26.06 9.72 -49.49
CA ARG A 132 -27.00 10.17 -50.52
C ARG A 132 -26.22 10.36 -51.81
N ALA A 133 -26.23 9.35 -52.67
CA ALA A 133 -25.98 9.54 -54.10
C ALA A 133 -27.10 10.40 -54.69
N ARG A 134 -26.86 11.70 -54.86
CA ARG A 134 -27.68 12.54 -55.75
C ARG A 134 -27.02 12.53 -57.12
N LYS A 135 -27.45 11.61 -58.00
CA LYS A 135 -27.25 11.74 -59.44
C LYS A 135 -28.02 12.99 -59.88
N LYS A 136 -27.30 14.02 -60.31
CA LYS A 136 -27.87 15.13 -61.07
C LYS A 136 -28.12 14.61 -62.49
N SER A 137 -29.37 14.67 -62.92
CA SER A 137 -29.76 14.54 -64.33
C SER A 137 -30.08 15.93 -64.87
#